data_AF-J9GZE3-F1
#
_entry.id   AF-J9GZE3-F1
#
_cell.length_a   1.000
_cell.length_b   1.000
_cell.length_c   1.000
_cell.angle_alpha   90.00
_cell.angle_beta   90.00
_cell.angle_gamma   90.00
#
_symmetry.space_group_name_H-M   'P 1'
#
loop_
_entity.id
_entity.type
_entity.pdbx_description
1 polymer ?
#
loop_
_entity_poly.entity_id
_entity_poly.type
_entity_poly.pdbx_seq_one_letter_code
_entity_poly.pdbx_strand_id
1 'polypeptide(L)'
;MGIFADYISTFQLLLKGLLIGIIASAPMGPVGVLCIQRTMQKGRIYGIMTGAGAALSDIIYALITGYGMTFVIDFIDNEHNLFFMKLIGSIMLFIFGIYMYRTDPQKCLRPASKSKGTLLHNFVTAFLVTISNPLIIFL
;
A
#
# COMPACT_ATOMS: atom_id res chain seq x y z
N MET A 1 31.21 -26.48 -9.87
CA MET A 1 29.93 -25.99 -10.42
C MET A 1 29.23 -25.17 -9.34
N GLY A 2 29.54 -23.88 -9.20
CA GLY A 2 29.07 -23.11 -8.03
C GLY A 2 29.09 -21.59 -8.19
N ILE A 3 28.83 -21.10 -9.41
CA ILE A 3 28.72 -19.65 -9.69
C ILE A 3 27.38 -19.33 -10.39
N PHE A 4 26.74 -20.32 -11.03
CA PHE A 4 25.46 -20.16 -11.73
C PHE A 4 24.22 -20.35 -10.83
N ALA A 5 24.36 -20.88 -9.61
CA ALA A 5 23.23 -21.07 -8.69
C ALA A 5 22.82 -19.76 -7.97
N ASP A 6 23.76 -18.84 -7.72
CA ASP A 6 23.47 -17.58 -7.04
C ASP A 6 22.82 -16.53 -7.97
N TYR A 7 23.10 -16.59 -9.27
CA TYR A 7 22.49 -15.70 -10.27
C TYR A 7 21.03 -16.08 -10.59
N ILE A 8 20.72 -17.37 -10.61
CA ILE A 8 19.34 -17.87 -10.73
C ILE A 8 18.51 -17.41 -9.52
N SER A 9 19.13 -17.18 -8.37
CA SER A 9 18.44 -16.84 -7.13
C SER A 9 18.07 -15.35 -7.02
N THR A 10 19.02 -14.44 -7.30
CA THR A 10 18.83 -12.99 -7.12
C THR A 10 17.97 -12.36 -8.21
N PHE A 11 18.20 -12.71 -9.47
CA PHE A 11 17.37 -12.23 -10.58
C PHE A 11 15.93 -12.73 -10.46
N GLN A 12 15.74 -14.00 -10.08
CA GLN A 12 14.41 -14.58 -9.85
C GLN A 12 13.71 -13.95 -8.64
N LEU A 13 14.45 -13.62 -7.56
CA LEU A 13 13.91 -12.89 -6.41
C LEU A 13 13.41 -11.51 -6.82
N LEU A 14 14.19 -10.78 -7.62
CA LEU A 14 13.82 -9.46 -8.14
C LEU A 14 12.59 -9.56 -9.05
N LEU A 15 12.54 -10.57 -9.93
CA LEU A 15 11.40 -10.79 -10.82
C LEU A 15 10.14 -11.20 -10.05
N LYS A 16 10.25 -12.06 -9.03
CA LYS A 16 9.13 -12.43 -8.13
C LYS A 16 8.62 -11.23 -7.35
N GLY A 17 9.52 -10.45 -6.75
CA GLY A 17 9.17 -9.23 -6.00
C GLY A 17 8.44 -8.22 -6.89
N LEU A 18 8.92 -8.01 -8.11
CA LEU A 18 8.27 -7.17 -9.11
C LEU A 18 6.87 -7.69 -9.46
N LEU A 19 6.73 -8.98 -9.76
CA LEU A 19 5.43 -9.59 -10.11
C LEU A 19 4.42 -9.48 -8.98
N ILE A 20 4.82 -9.78 -7.75
CA ILE A 20 3.95 -9.67 -6.57
C ILE A 20 3.54 -8.20 -6.38
N GLY A 21 4.47 -7.26 -6.50
CA GLY A 21 4.18 -5.83 -6.39
C GLY A 21 3.19 -5.34 -7.45
N ILE A 22 3.32 -5.80 -8.70
CA ILE A 22 2.38 -5.47 -9.79
C ILE A 22 0.99 -6.02 -9.49
N ILE A 23 0.89 -7.29 -9.08
CA ILE A 23 -0.39 -7.93 -8.76
C ILE A 23 -1.06 -7.26 -7.56
N ALA A 24 -0.29 -6.91 -6.52
CA ALA A 24 -0.77 -6.21 -5.35
C ALA A 24 -1.24 -4.77 -5.66
N SER A 25 -0.65 -4.13 -6.67
CA SER A 25 -1.02 -2.77 -7.11
C SER A 25 -2.17 -2.74 -8.13
N ALA A 26 -2.54 -3.89 -8.70
CA ALA A 26 -3.61 -3.99 -9.69
C ALA A 26 -5.00 -3.52 -9.17
N PRO A 27 -5.38 -3.76 -7.90
CA PRO A 27 -6.61 -3.23 -7.33
C PRO A 27 -6.49 -1.71 -7.15
N MET A 28 -7.29 -0.95 -7.91
CA MET A 28 -7.37 0.51 -7.77
C MET A 28 -8.07 0.89 -6.47
N GLY A 29 -7.30 1.08 -5.39
CA GLY A 29 -7.81 1.52 -4.10
C GLY A 29 -8.24 3.00 -4.07
N PRO A 30 -8.70 3.51 -2.91
CA PRO A 30 -9.13 4.91 -2.75
C PRO A 30 -8.04 5.93 -3.10
N VAL A 31 -6.77 5.56 -2.90
CA VAL A 31 -5.59 6.37 -3.25
C VAL A 31 -5.44 6.50 -4.77
N GLY A 32 -5.66 5.40 -5.52
CA GLY A 32 -5.62 5.39 -6.98
C GLY A 32 -6.71 6.27 -7.58
N VAL A 33 -7.94 6.17 -7.04
CA VAL A 33 -9.07 7.02 -7.44
C VAL A 33 -8.76 8.50 -7.16
N LEU A 34 -8.19 8.83 -6.00
CA LEU A 34 -7.79 10.19 -5.65
C LEU A 34 -6.71 10.75 -6.61
N CYS A 35 -5.74 9.92 -7.01
CA CYS A 35 -4.71 10.29 -7.98
C CYS A 35 -5.32 10.62 -9.36
N ILE A 36 -6.25 9.79 -9.84
CA ILE A 36 -6.98 10.01 -11.09
C ILE A 36 -7.78 11.31 -11.02
N GLN A 37 -8.53 11.53 -9.93
CA GLN A 37 -9.31 12.75 -9.74
C GLN A 37 -8.45 14.01 -9.76
N ARG A 38 -7.35 14.03 -9.01
CA ARG A 38 -6.44 15.19 -8.96
C ARG A 38 -5.75 15.44 -10.31
N THR A 39 -5.47 14.38 -11.05
CA THR A 39 -4.93 14.48 -12.42
C THR A 39 -5.93 15.14 -13.36
N MET A 40 -7.20 14.70 -13.33
CA MET A 40 -8.25 15.25 -14.21
C MET A 40 -8.72 16.65 -13.80
N GLN A 41 -8.77 16.97 -12.50
CA GLN A 41 -9.30 18.25 -12.01
C GLN A 41 -8.26 19.36 -11.88
N LYS A 42 -7.00 19.03 -11.51
CA LYS A 42 -5.95 20.03 -11.24
C LYS A 42 -4.80 20.00 -12.24
N GLY A 43 -4.72 18.95 -13.07
CA GLY A 43 -3.69 18.76 -14.09
C GLY A 43 -2.64 17.72 -13.71
N ARG A 44 -1.85 17.30 -14.70
CA ARG A 44 -0.91 16.15 -14.62
C ARG A 44 0.11 16.24 -13.50
N ILE A 45 0.63 17.44 -13.21
CA ILE A 45 1.65 17.67 -12.18
C ILE A 45 1.11 17.34 -10.78
N TYR A 46 -0.16 17.66 -10.50
CA TYR A 46 -0.78 17.37 -9.20
C TYR A 46 -1.05 15.88 -9.01
N GLY A 47 -1.32 15.16 -10.09
CA GLY A 47 -1.37 13.69 -10.10
C GLY A 47 -0.02 13.08 -9.73
N ILE A 48 1.05 13.51 -10.41
CA ILE A 48 2.42 13.03 -10.16
C ILE A 48 2.83 13.28 -8.71
N MET A 49 2.55 14.46 -8.14
CA MET A 49 2.86 14.74 -6.72
C MET A 49 2.05 13.89 -5.75
N THR A 50 0.79 13.58 -6.07
CA THR A 50 -0.06 12.70 -5.24
C THR A 50 0.47 11.27 -5.27
N GLY A 51 0.83 10.77 -6.46
CA GLY A 51 1.45 9.44 -6.62
C GLY A 51 2.84 9.36 -5.97
N ALA A 52 3.65 10.41 -6.06
CA ALA A 52 4.95 10.46 -5.39
C ALA A 52 4.83 10.42 -3.86
N GLY A 53 3.82 11.11 -3.29
CA GLY A 53 3.53 11.03 -1.86
C GLY A 53 3.12 9.63 -1.41
N ALA A 54 2.30 8.95 -2.23
CA ALA A 54 1.91 7.57 -1.97
C ALA A 54 3.10 6.60 -2.03
N ALA A 55 3.91 6.68 -3.08
CA ALA A 55 5.09 5.83 -3.22
C ALA A 55 6.11 6.03 -2.08
N LEU A 56 6.27 7.28 -1.60
CA LEU A 56 7.13 7.56 -0.45
C LEU A 56 6.61 6.87 0.82
N SER A 57 5.29 6.88 1.06
CA SER A 57 4.69 6.14 2.18
C SER A 57 4.96 4.64 2.07
N ASP A 58 4.75 4.06 0.89
CA ASP A 58 4.93 2.62 0.67
C ASP A 58 6.38 2.18 0.88
N ILE A 59 7.35 3.02 0.48
CA ILE A 59 8.77 2.77 0.76
C ILE A 59 9.05 2.76 2.26
N ILE A 60 8.49 3.71 3.02
CA ILE A 60 8.67 3.76 4.48
C ILE A 60 8.07 2.51 5.13
N TYR A 61 6.87 2.08 4.71
CA TYR A 61 6.27 0.84 5.19
C TYR A 61 7.12 -0.38 4.84
N ALA A 62 7.59 -0.50 3.60
CA ALA A 62 8.43 -1.61 3.17
C ALA A 62 9.73 -1.69 3.97
N LEU A 63 10.34 -0.54 4.31
CA LEU A 63 11.53 -0.47 5.16
C LEU A 63 11.21 -0.93 6.59
N ILE A 64 10.16 -0.39 7.22
CA ILE A 64 9.78 -0.75 8.58
C ILE A 64 9.44 -2.24 8.68
N THR A 65 8.64 -2.75 7.74
CA THR A 65 8.27 -4.17 7.69
C THR A 65 9.49 -5.05 7.43
N GLY A 66 10.36 -4.66 6.48
CA GLY A 66 11.58 -5.40 6.17
C GLY A 66 12.55 -5.50 7.36
N TYR A 67 12.80 -4.40 8.07
CA TYR A 67 13.62 -4.39 9.27
C TYR A 67 12.94 -5.07 10.47
N GLY A 68 11.62 -4.92 10.61
CA GLY A 68 10.85 -5.48 11.72
C GLY A 68 10.64 -7.00 11.61
N MET A 69 10.65 -7.55 10.39
CA MET A 69 10.37 -8.97 10.17
C MET A 69 11.35 -9.88 10.90
N THR A 70 12.64 -9.52 10.95
CA THR A 70 13.67 -10.29 11.66
C THR A 70 13.37 -10.42 13.15
N PHE A 71 12.84 -9.39 13.79
CA PHE A 71 12.48 -9.43 15.21
C PHE A 71 11.15 -10.17 15.45
N VAL A 72 10.23 -10.07 14.50
CA VAL A 72 8.87 -10.64 14.62
C VAL A 72 8.86 -12.15 14.33
N ILE A 73 9.71 -12.64 13.43
CA ILE A 73 9.79 -14.08 13.09
C ILE A 73 10.20 -14.90 14.32
N ASP A 74 11.17 -14.44 15.11
CA ASP A 74 11.59 -15.12 16.35
C ASP A 74 10.46 -15.21 17.40
N PHE A 75 9.49 -14.28 17.36
CA PHE A 75 8.33 -14.26 18.24
C PHE A 75 7.18 -15.18 17.75
N ILE A 76 7.18 -15.54 16.46
CA ILE A 76 6.13 -16.29 15.76
C ILE A 76 6.39 -17.81 15.77
N ASP A 77 7.59 -18.27 16.14
CA ASP A 77 7.99 -19.69 16.12
C ASP A 77 7.18 -20.62 17.05
N ASN A 78 6.33 -20.06 17.92
CA ASN A 78 5.32 -20.84 18.64
C ASN A 78 4.10 -21.07 17.73
N GLU A 79 3.86 -22.33 17.34
CA GLU A 79 2.75 -22.75 16.45
C GLU A 79 1.37 -22.20 16.88
N HIS A 80 1.13 -22.04 18.18
CA HIS A 80 -0.10 -21.45 18.72
C HIS A 80 -0.26 -19.95 18.41
N ASN A 81 0.83 -19.17 18.44
CA ASN A 81 0.79 -17.73 18.16
C ASN A 81 0.59 -17.45 16.66
N LEU A 82 1.18 -18.29 15.81
CA LEU A 82 1.05 -18.20 14.37
C LEU A 82 -0.41 -18.45 13.93
N PHE A 83 -1.10 -19.42 14.55
CA PHE A 83 -2.52 -19.65 14.31
C PHE A 83 -3.38 -18.46 14.74
N PHE A 84 -3.15 -17.90 15.93
CA PHE A 84 -3.88 -16.71 16.40
C PHE A 84 -3.67 -15.49 15.50
N MET A 85 -2.44 -15.22 15.05
CA MET A 85 -2.17 -14.11 14.13
C MET A 85 -2.86 -14.28 12.78
N LYS A 86 -2.83 -15.50 12.20
CA LYS A 86 -3.55 -15.79 10.94
C LYS A 86 -5.06 -15.62 11.11
N LEU A 87 -5.61 -16.08 12.24
CA LEU A 87 -7.03 -15.96 12.55
C LEU A 87 -7.45 -14.49 12.69
N ILE A 88 -6.70 -13.70 13.45
CA ILE A 88 -6.95 -12.26 13.63
C ILE A 88 -6.84 -11.52 12.29
N GLY A 89 -5.80 -11.78 11.50
CA GLY A 89 -5.63 -11.18 10.18
C GLY A 89 -6.78 -11.51 9.24
N SER A 90 -7.23 -12.77 9.20
CA SER A 90 -8.37 -13.18 8.39
C SER A 90 -9.67 -12.52 8.83
N ILE A 91 -9.93 -12.42 10.14
CA ILE A 91 -11.13 -11.75 10.67
C ILE A 91 -11.11 -10.26 10.34
N MET A 92 -9.96 -9.60 10.50
CA MET A 92 -9.79 -8.18 10.16
C MET A 92 -10.02 -7.94 8.66
N LEU A 93 -9.42 -8.74 7.78
CA LEU A 93 -9.65 -8.64 6.33
C LEU A 93 -11.10 -8.91 5.96
N PHE A 94 -11.77 -9.85 6.63
CA PHE A 94 -13.19 -10.14 6.40
C PHE A 94 -14.08 -8.95 6.79
N ILE A 95 -13.85 -8.36 7.98
CA ILE A 95 -14.55 -7.16 8.42
C ILE A 95 -14.28 -5.99 7.47
N PHE A 96 -13.03 -5.81 7.04
CA PHE A 96 -12.66 -4.74 6.11
C PHE A 96 -13.30 -4.93 4.73
N GLY A 97 -13.38 -6.17 4.24
CA GLY A 97 -14.08 -6.54 3.03
C GLY A 97 -15.57 -6.20 3.10
N ILE A 98 -16.25 -6.55 4.20
CA ILE A 98 -17.66 -6.19 4.42
C ILE A 98 -17.84 -4.67 4.52
N TYR A 99 -16.97 -3.99 5.27
CA TYR A 99 -17.00 -2.54 5.41
C TYR A 99 -16.87 -1.84 4.06
N MET A 100 -15.93 -2.29 3.23
CA MET A 100 -15.71 -1.76 1.89
C MET A 100 -16.89 -2.08 0.95
N TYR A 101 -17.48 -3.27 1.05
CA TYR A 101 -18.68 -3.64 0.29
C TYR A 101 -19.90 -2.76 0.62
N ARG A 102 -20.03 -2.34 1.88
CA ARG A 102 -21.11 -1.44 2.32
C ARG A 102 -20.79 0.05 2.18
N THR A 103 -19.54 0.40 1.88
CA THR A 103 -19.14 1.79 1.74
C THR A 103 -19.50 2.29 0.35
N ASP A 104 -20.41 3.26 0.32
CA ASP A 104 -20.86 3.91 -0.90
C ASP A 104 -19.69 4.66 -1.57
N PRO A 105 -19.20 4.22 -2.75
CA PRO A 105 -18.06 4.85 -3.40
C PRO A 105 -18.35 6.32 -3.74
N GLN A 106 -19.63 6.68 -3.96
CA GLN A 106 -20.08 8.03 -4.27
C GLN A 106 -19.87 9.05 -3.13
N LYS A 107 -19.80 8.62 -1.86
CA LYS A 107 -19.53 9.53 -0.72
C LYS A 107 -18.04 9.83 -0.52
N CYS A 108 -17.15 8.95 -1.00
CA CYS A 108 -15.71 9.21 -1.05
C CYS A 108 -15.33 10.22 -2.14
N LEU A 109 -16.20 10.44 -3.13
CA LEU A 109 -16.11 11.57 -4.07
C LEU A 109 -16.55 12.89 -3.40
N ARG A 110 -15.87 13.31 -2.33
CA ARG A 110 -15.96 14.72 -1.95
C ARG A 110 -15.27 15.55 -3.04
N PRO A 111 -15.93 16.58 -3.61
CA PRO A 111 -15.29 17.42 -4.61
C PRO A 111 -14.01 18.00 -4.02
N ALA A 112 -12.87 17.74 -4.67
CA ALA A 112 -11.63 18.37 -4.25
C ALA A 112 -11.85 19.88 -4.27
N SER A 113 -11.53 20.54 -3.15
CA SER A 113 -11.71 21.99 -2.97
C SER A 113 -11.31 22.74 -4.24
N LYS A 114 -12.17 23.67 -4.69
CA LYS A 114 -12.00 24.54 -5.87
C LYS A 114 -10.68 25.34 -5.83
N SER A 115 -10.00 25.41 -4.69
CA SER A 115 -8.67 25.99 -4.59
C SER A 115 -7.61 25.03 -5.13
N LYS A 116 -6.78 25.52 -6.07
CA LYS A 116 -5.49 24.91 -6.42
C LYS A 116 -4.56 25.03 -5.21
N GLY A 117 -4.80 24.24 -4.17
CA GLY A 117 -3.87 24.12 -3.03
C GLY A 117 -2.46 23.83 -3.53
N THR A 118 -1.45 24.26 -2.79
CA THR A 118 -0.03 24.15 -3.12
C THR A 118 0.37 22.71 -3.46
N LEU A 119 1.36 22.53 -4.34
CA LEU A 119 1.89 21.20 -4.72
C LEU A 119 2.23 20.36 -3.47
N LEU A 120 2.92 20.99 -2.50
CA LEU A 120 3.30 20.38 -1.22
C LEU A 120 2.08 19.93 -0.39
N HIS A 121 0.99 20.70 -0.39
CA HIS A 121 -0.22 20.31 0.33
C HIS A 121 -0.86 19.05 -0.28
N ASN A 122 -0.86 18.92 -1.61
CA ASN A 122 -1.36 17.72 -2.26
C ASN A 122 -0.44 16.50 -2.01
N PHE A 123 0.88 16.71 -1.95
CA PHE A 123 1.86 15.68 -1.58
C PHE A 123 1.65 15.18 -0.13
N VAL A 124 1.62 16.09 0.84
CA VAL A 124 1.46 15.74 2.27
C VAL A 124 0.10 15.12 2.55
N THR A 125 -0.97 15.60 1.92
CA THR A 125 -2.29 14.97 2.08
C THR A 125 -2.36 13.59 1.45
N ALA A 126 -1.67 13.36 0.32
CA ALA A 126 -1.59 12.02 -0.26
C ALA A 126 -0.85 11.08 0.69
N PHE A 127 0.31 11.51 1.19
CA PHE A 127 1.15 10.80 2.16
C PHE A 127 0.41 10.44 3.46
N LEU A 128 -0.36 11.39 4.04
CA LEU A 128 -1.15 11.13 5.25
C LEU A 128 -2.32 10.19 5.00
N VAL A 129 -2.92 10.25 3.80
CA VAL A 129 -4.03 9.35 3.42
C VAL A 129 -3.51 7.94 3.18
N THR A 130 -2.32 7.76 2.62
CA THR A 130 -1.67 6.45 2.45
C THR A 130 -1.18 5.88 3.77
N ILE A 131 -0.62 6.70 4.66
CA ILE A 131 -0.31 6.27 6.04
C ILE A 131 -1.57 5.89 6.82
N SER A 132 -2.64 6.65 6.67
CA SER A 132 -3.91 6.34 7.33
C SER A 132 -4.72 5.27 6.60
N ASN A 133 -4.21 4.70 5.50
CA ASN A 133 -4.94 3.73 4.70
C ASN A 133 -5.00 2.41 5.47
N PRO A 134 -6.16 2.01 6.00
CA PRO A 134 -6.25 0.79 6.80
C PRO A 134 -5.89 -0.44 5.95
N LEU A 135 -6.12 -0.38 4.64
CA LEU A 135 -5.77 -1.44 3.70
C LEU A 135 -4.25 -1.69 3.65
N ILE A 136 -3.42 -0.64 3.77
CA ILE A 136 -1.94 -0.78 3.82
C ILE A 136 -1.48 -1.28 5.19
N ILE A 137 -2.19 -0.91 6.27
CA ILE A 137 -1.84 -1.35 7.62
C ILE A 137 -2.14 -2.85 7.82
N PHE A 138 -3.17 -3.38 7.16
CA PHE A 138 -3.59 -4.77 7.28
C PHE A 138 -3.00 -5.72 6.22
N LEU A 139 -2.32 -5.20 5.21
CA LEU A 139 -1.66 -5.96 4.13
C LEU A 139 -0.18 -6.16 4.45
#